data_AF-A0AAW6TLK8-F1
#
_entry.id   AF-A0AAW6TLK8-F1
#
_cell.length_a   1.000
_cell.length_b   1.000
_cell.length_c   1.000
_cell.angle_alpha   90.00
_cell.angle_beta   90.00
_cell.angle_gamma   90.00
#
_symmetry.space_group_name_H-M   'P 1'
#
loop_
_entity.id
_entity.type
_entity.pdbx_description
1 polymer ?
#
loop_
_entity_poly.entity_id
_entity_poly.type
_entity_poly.pdbx_seq_one_letter_code
_entity_poly.pdbx_strand_id
1 'polypeptide(L)'
;MDFIDIDNNKIPFSNKEIYLTIKYVLKTESEPIKKWLLISHFIRYISDEKLLNNTIALFEGIPFLETTFAHLNNLDGFIQSEEIQNKIDETKIKAWIYSLSFCCRILLEQFSKFIKNCDIPELRFNIIDRKIEHNLSEITELIKRKSIGSRRDEVLDLSTIKAQEAEIKKMIQSMEIIDYNNDTNYFQGEIKHLESIKNNLIPAFETESNIKHEHIFSNNGFELFEYILNENFIKQKGIKGRYKQLSYFYWRLFNDKYIHQKSEPFKNWFMKTYDDEFSKINTETDTETAQRKKDYSTALEWFKTN
;
A
#
# COMPACT_ATOMS: atom_id res chain seq x y z
N MET A 1 0.48 -23.19 12.32
CA MET A 1 -0.68 -23.28 13.23
C MET A 1 -0.30 -22.57 14.49
N ASP A 2 -1.14 -21.64 14.93
CA ASP A 2 -0.96 -20.92 16.19
C ASP A 2 -1.86 -21.54 17.26
N PHE A 3 -1.49 -21.34 18.52
CA PHE A 3 -2.22 -21.87 19.66
C PHE A 3 -2.53 -20.76 20.65
N ILE A 4 -3.77 -20.74 21.12
CA ILE A 4 -4.22 -19.88 22.21
C ILE A 4 -4.53 -20.77 23.41
N ASP A 5 -3.82 -20.52 24.51
CA ASP A 5 -4.07 -21.18 25.79
C ASP A 5 -5.15 -20.41 26.57
N ILE A 6 -6.28 -21.07 26.84
CA ILE A 6 -7.43 -20.45 27.52
C ILE A 6 -7.10 -20.13 28.99
N ASP A 7 -6.18 -20.89 29.59
CA ASP A 7 -5.82 -20.78 31.01
C ASP A 7 -4.76 -19.70 31.25
N ASN A 8 -3.88 -19.46 30.27
CA ASN A 8 -2.85 -18.43 30.35
C ASN A 8 -3.28 -17.04 29.87
N ASN A 9 -4.57 -16.85 29.57
CA ASN A 9 -5.07 -15.59 29.06
C ASN A 9 -5.23 -14.59 30.22
N LYS A 10 -4.17 -13.83 30.52
CA LYS A 10 -4.25 -12.69 31.46
C LYS A 10 -5.28 -11.71 30.93
N ILE A 11 -6.46 -11.67 31.57
CA ILE A 11 -7.53 -10.73 31.24
C ILE A 11 -7.06 -9.35 31.69
N PRO A 12 -6.66 -8.44 30.78
CA PRO A 12 -6.12 -7.14 31.17
C PRO A 12 -7.25 -6.15 31.55
N PHE A 13 -8.49 -6.51 31.22
CA PHE A 13 -9.65 -5.61 31.25
C PHE A 13 -10.85 -6.31 31.87
N SER A 14 -11.56 -5.64 32.76
CA SER A 14 -12.87 -6.09 33.22
C SER A 14 -13.92 -6.05 32.10
N ASN A 15 -14.96 -6.89 32.22
CA ASN A 15 -16.11 -6.86 31.29
C ASN A 15 -16.75 -5.46 31.18
N LYS A 16 -16.72 -4.67 32.27
CA LYS A 16 -17.21 -3.28 32.27
C LYS A 16 -16.34 -2.37 31.40
N GLU A 17 -15.02 -2.48 31.50
CA GLU A 17 -14.09 -1.71 30.68
C GLU A 17 -14.22 -2.08 29.21
N ILE A 18 -14.32 -3.39 28.91
CA ILE A 18 -14.54 -3.88 27.54
C ILE A 18 -15.82 -3.28 26.96
N TYR A 19 -16.94 -3.36 27.68
CA TYR A 19 -18.22 -2.79 27.25
C TYR A 19 -18.13 -1.27 26.99
N LEU A 20 -17.54 -0.52 27.93
CA LEU A 20 -17.40 0.93 27.79
C LEU A 20 -16.52 1.30 26.59
N THR A 21 -15.43 0.58 26.37
CA THR A 21 -14.54 0.78 25.22
C THR A 21 -15.26 0.47 23.90
N ILE A 22 -15.93 -0.67 23.78
CA ILE A 22 -16.70 -1.00 22.55
C ILE A 22 -17.74 0.09 22.27
N LYS A 23 -18.49 0.51 23.29
CA LYS A 23 -19.49 1.58 23.16
C LYS A 23 -18.87 2.93 22.74
N TYR A 24 -17.68 3.25 23.25
CA TYR A 24 -16.94 4.45 22.85
C TYR A 24 -16.49 4.38 21.39
N VAL A 25 -15.84 3.28 21.00
CA VAL A 25 -15.35 3.02 19.65
C VAL A 25 -16.49 3.05 18.61
N LEU A 26 -17.68 2.58 18.99
CA LEU A 26 -18.86 2.66 18.13
C LEU A 26 -19.31 4.10 17.83
N LYS A 27 -19.09 5.03 18.77
CA LYS A 27 -19.50 6.44 18.68
C LYS A 27 -18.44 7.35 18.06
N THR A 28 -17.18 6.92 18.04
CA THR A 28 -16.08 7.72 17.47
C THR A 28 -16.13 7.73 15.94
N GLU A 29 -15.93 8.92 15.36
CA GLU A 29 -15.61 9.08 13.93
C GLU A 29 -14.21 8.54 13.69
N SER A 30 -14.13 7.27 13.29
CA SER A 30 -12.89 6.59 12.95
C SER A 30 -13.10 5.83 11.65
N GLU A 31 -12.01 5.54 10.94
CA GLU A 31 -12.08 4.72 9.73
C GLU A 31 -12.79 3.38 10.04
N PRO A 32 -13.81 2.99 9.27
CA PRO A 32 -14.66 1.83 9.58
C PRO A 32 -13.87 0.56 9.90
N ILE A 33 -12.80 0.28 9.16
CA ILE A 33 -11.98 -0.93 9.38
C ILE A 33 -11.24 -0.90 10.71
N LYS A 34 -10.59 0.22 11.07
CA LYS A 34 -9.86 0.37 12.34
C LYS A 34 -10.79 0.16 13.53
N LYS A 35 -12.00 0.72 13.43
CA LYS A 35 -13.08 0.53 14.39
C LYS A 35 -13.41 -0.95 14.58
N TRP A 36 -13.63 -1.69 13.50
CA TRP A 36 -13.98 -3.11 13.57
C TRP A 36 -12.85 -4.01 14.05
N LEU A 37 -11.60 -3.75 13.63
CA LEU A 37 -10.42 -4.48 14.13
C LEU A 37 -10.24 -4.29 15.63
N LEU A 38 -10.45 -3.06 16.13
CA LEU A 38 -10.34 -2.78 17.55
C LEU A 38 -11.44 -3.49 18.36
N ILE A 39 -12.68 -3.50 17.88
CA ILE A 39 -13.75 -4.24 18.54
C ILE A 39 -13.47 -5.75 18.53
N SER A 40 -13.04 -6.31 17.38
CA SER A 40 -12.60 -7.72 17.27
C SER A 40 -11.52 -8.04 18.31
N HIS A 41 -10.54 -7.17 18.51
CA HIS A 41 -9.50 -7.33 19.52
C HIS A 41 -10.07 -7.39 20.95
N PHE A 42 -11.04 -6.55 21.29
CA PHE A 42 -11.61 -6.53 22.64
C PHE A 42 -12.51 -7.73 22.95
N ILE A 43 -13.19 -8.28 21.94
CA ILE A 43 -14.10 -9.43 22.10
C ILE A 43 -13.39 -10.62 22.77
N ARG A 44 -12.13 -10.90 22.42
CA ARG A 44 -11.38 -12.06 22.95
C ARG A 44 -11.18 -12.07 24.47
N TYR A 45 -11.39 -10.94 25.14
CA TYR A 45 -11.27 -10.80 26.58
C TYR A 45 -12.61 -10.89 27.32
N ILE A 46 -13.73 -11.01 26.59
CA ILE A 46 -15.05 -11.13 27.21
C ILE A 46 -15.18 -12.50 27.86
N SER A 47 -15.54 -12.50 29.15
CA SER A 47 -15.79 -13.72 29.92
C SER A 47 -17.23 -13.85 30.40
N ASP A 48 -18.07 -12.84 30.14
CA ASP A 48 -19.49 -12.82 30.49
C ASP A 48 -20.34 -13.10 29.25
N GLU A 49 -21.13 -14.18 29.31
CA GLU A 49 -21.93 -14.67 28.17
C GLU A 49 -22.94 -13.61 27.69
N LYS A 50 -23.57 -12.90 28.62
CA LYS A 50 -24.57 -11.87 28.28
C LYS A 50 -23.90 -10.71 27.54
N LEU A 51 -22.75 -10.25 28.00
CA LEU A 51 -21.97 -9.22 27.32
C LEU A 51 -21.50 -9.70 25.94
N LEU A 52 -21.04 -10.95 25.82
CA LEU A 52 -20.64 -11.53 24.55
C LEU A 52 -21.81 -11.48 23.56
N ASN A 53 -22.95 -12.07 23.92
CA ASN A 53 -24.14 -12.11 23.07
C ASN A 53 -24.63 -10.71 22.67
N ASN A 54 -24.67 -9.77 23.63
CA ASN A 54 -25.02 -8.39 23.33
C ASN A 54 -24.02 -7.71 22.38
N THR A 55 -22.73 -8.06 22.48
CA THR A 55 -21.69 -7.52 21.60
C THR A 55 -21.82 -8.10 20.19
N ILE A 56 -22.07 -9.41 20.08
CA ILE A 56 -22.32 -10.10 18.80
C ILE A 56 -23.54 -9.50 18.09
N ALA A 57 -24.62 -9.21 18.82
CA ALA A 57 -25.82 -8.57 18.26
C ALA A 57 -25.55 -7.19 17.64
N LEU A 58 -24.48 -6.47 18.03
CA LEU A 58 -24.14 -5.16 17.45
C LEU A 58 -23.67 -5.25 15.99
N PHE A 59 -23.34 -6.45 15.52
CA PHE A 59 -22.89 -6.67 14.15
C PHE A 59 -24.00 -7.27 13.26
N GLU A 60 -25.15 -7.62 13.83
CA GLU A 60 -26.33 -7.97 13.04
C GLU A 60 -26.70 -6.78 12.14
N GLY A 61 -26.92 -7.03 10.84
CA GLY A 61 -27.14 -5.96 9.87
C GLY A 61 -25.89 -5.41 9.17
N ILE A 62 -24.68 -5.92 9.48
CA ILE A 62 -23.46 -5.60 8.74
C ILE A 62 -23.24 -6.68 7.67
N PRO A 63 -23.50 -6.42 6.37
CA PRO A 63 -23.65 -7.49 5.38
C PRO A 63 -22.42 -8.39 5.22
N PHE A 64 -21.22 -7.81 5.28
CA PHE A 64 -19.99 -8.60 5.16
C PHE A 64 -19.69 -9.43 6.42
N LEU A 65 -20.25 -9.09 7.59
CA LEU A 65 -20.10 -9.86 8.83
C LEU A 65 -21.23 -10.88 9.05
N GLU A 66 -22.42 -10.68 8.47
CA GLU A 66 -23.56 -11.60 8.58
C GLU A 66 -23.23 -13.04 8.18
N THR A 67 -22.50 -13.19 7.07
CA THR A 67 -21.96 -14.50 6.61
C THR A 67 -21.07 -15.19 7.65
N THR A 68 -20.37 -14.45 8.50
CA THR A 68 -19.51 -15.01 9.54
C THR A 68 -20.35 -15.63 10.67
N PHE A 69 -21.48 -15.01 11.03
CA PHE A 69 -22.37 -15.53 12.08
C PHE A 69 -23.07 -16.82 11.69
N ALA A 70 -23.48 -16.95 10.43
CA ALA A 70 -24.16 -18.15 9.95
C ALA A 70 -23.31 -19.43 10.17
N HIS A 71 -21.99 -19.34 10.01
CA HIS A 71 -21.06 -20.45 10.25
C HIS A 71 -20.78 -20.69 11.75
N LEU A 72 -20.95 -19.67 12.59
CA LEU A 72 -20.66 -19.73 14.03
C LEU A 72 -21.89 -20.08 14.89
N ASN A 73 -23.10 -20.06 14.32
CA ASN A 73 -24.34 -20.41 15.03
C ASN A 73 -24.38 -21.87 15.54
N ASN A 74 -23.48 -22.74 15.07
CA ASN A 74 -23.35 -24.13 15.52
C ASN A 74 -22.17 -24.37 16.48
N LEU A 75 -21.57 -23.30 17.04
CA LEU A 75 -20.45 -23.43 17.98
C LEU A 75 -20.80 -24.27 19.22
N ASP A 76 -22.06 -24.25 19.65
CA ASP A 76 -22.50 -25.03 20.82
C ASP A 76 -22.35 -26.54 20.62
N GLY A 77 -22.42 -27.03 19.37
CA GLY A 77 -22.13 -28.44 19.05
C GLY A 77 -20.64 -28.72 18.89
N PHE A 78 -19.87 -27.73 18.44
CA PHE A 78 -18.42 -27.82 18.27
C PHE A 78 -17.65 -27.82 19.60
N ILE A 79 -18.18 -27.14 20.62
CA ILE A 79 -17.55 -26.96 21.94
C ILE A 79 -17.92 -28.08 22.93
N GLN A 80 -18.77 -29.05 22.55
CA GLN A 80 -19.18 -30.21 23.38
C GLN A 80 -18.10 -31.30 23.50
N SER A 81 -16.85 -30.93 23.79
CA SER A 81 -15.83 -31.88 24.22
C SER A 81 -15.94 -32.16 25.72
N GLU A 82 -15.66 -33.39 26.14
CA GLU A 82 -15.62 -33.78 27.58
C GLU A 82 -14.58 -32.96 28.39
N GLU A 83 -13.70 -32.21 27.72
CA GLU A 83 -12.61 -31.43 28.30
C GLU A 83 -13.03 -30.02 28.80
N ILE A 84 -14.20 -29.52 28.40
CA ILE A 84 -14.66 -28.17 28.76
C ILE A 84 -15.61 -28.25 29.95
N GLN A 85 -15.02 -28.04 31.14
CA GLN A 85 -15.64 -28.39 32.42
C GLN A 85 -16.59 -27.31 32.98
N ASN A 86 -16.65 -26.09 32.42
CA ASN A 86 -17.54 -25.03 32.92
C ASN A 86 -17.97 -24.00 31.85
N LYS A 87 -19.08 -23.29 32.10
CA LYS A 87 -19.66 -22.26 31.21
C LYS A 87 -18.77 -21.04 30.97
N ILE A 88 -17.88 -20.73 31.91
CA ILE A 88 -16.97 -19.58 31.78
C ILE A 88 -15.93 -19.89 30.68
N ASP A 89 -15.40 -21.11 30.67
CA ASP A 89 -14.46 -21.56 29.66
C ASP A 89 -15.11 -21.62 28.27
N GLU A 90 -16.35 -22.12 28.20
CA GLU A 90 -17.15 -22.08 26.97
C GLU A 90 -17.29 -20.64 26.43
N THR A 91 -17.60 -19.68 27.31
CA THR A 91 -17.72 -18.26 26.93
C THR A 91 -16.39 -17.71 26.41
N LYS A 92 -15.28 -18.01 27.07
CA LYS A 92 -13.93 -17.57 26.63
C LYS A 92 -13.57 -18.16 25.27
N ILE A 93 -13.89 -19.43 25.02
CA ILE A 93 -13.66 -20.08 23.73
C ILE A 93 -14.48 -19.39 22.64
N LYS A 94 -15.78 -19.20 22.86
CA LYS A 94 -16.65 -18.48 21.94
C LYS A 94 -16.10 -17.09 21.64
N ALA A 95 -15.70 -16.34 22.67
CA ALA A 95 -15.10 -15.01 22.53
C ALA A 95 -13.85 -15.01 21.64
N TRP A 96 -12.94 -15.97 21.81
CA TRP A 96 -11.77 -16.11 20.94
C TRP A 96 -12.14 -16.45 19.50
N ILE A 97 -13.03 -17.42 19.29
CA ILE A 97 -13.45 -17.83 17.95
C ILE A 97 -14.13 -16.66 17.22
N TYR A 98 -15.01 -15.91 17.90
CA TYR A 98 -15.61 -14.71 17.34
C TYR A 98 -14.56 -13.65 16.99
N SER A 99 -13.62 -13.37 17.90
CA SER A 99 -12.53 -12.41 17.66
C SER A 99 -11.74 -12.76 16.41
N LEU A 100 -11.27 -14.02 16.30
CA LEU A 100 -10.49 -14.52 15.16
C LEU A 100 -11.29 -14.48 13.86
N SER A 101 -12.56 -14.92 13.91
CA SER A 101 -13.44 -14.94 12.73
C SER A 101 -13.71 -13.53 12.20
N PHE A 102 -13.99 -12.57 13.10
CA PHE A 102 -14.15 -11.17 12.70
C PHE A 102 -12.87 -10.60 12.11
N CYS A 103 -11.72 -10.82 12.76
CA CYS A 103 -10.45 -10.33 12.25
C CYS A 103 -10.21 -10.84 10.83
N CYS A 104 -10.38 -12.15 10.61
CA CYS A 104 -10.26 -12.76 9.29
C CYS A 104 -11.20 -12.11 8.27
N ARG A 105 -12.49 -11.96 8.60
CA ARG A 105 -13.48 -11.41 7.68
C ARG A 105 -13.21 -9.95 7.32
N ILE A 106 -12.81 -9.13 8.31
CA ILE A 106 -12.44 -7.73 8.10
C ILE A 106 -11.24 -7.63 7.16
N LEU A 107 -10.22 -8.47 7.36
CA LEU A 107 -9.05 -8.51 6.47
C LEU A 107 -9.44 -8.91 5.05
N LEU A 108 -10.25 -9.96 4.88
CA LEU A 108 -10.71 -10.40 3.56
C LEU A 108 -11.48 -9.31 2.83
N GLU A 109 -12.37 -8.60 3.52
CA GLU A 109 -13.15 -7.51 2.94
C GLU A 109 -12.24 -6.35 2.52
N GLN A 110 -11.35 -5.92 3.43
CA GLN A 110 -10.44 -4.79 3.22
C GLN A 110 -9.50 -5.02 2.03
N PHE A 111 -9.01 -6.26 1.88
CA PHE A 111 -8.04 -6.61 0.85
C PHE A 111 -8.68 -7.30 -0.36
N SER A 112 -10.01 -7.42 -0.43
CA SER A 112 -10.78 -8.13 -1.47
C SER A 112 -10.36 -7.77 -2.90
N LYS A 113 -10.03 -6.51 -3.15
CA LYS A 113 -9.56 -6.03 -4.46
C LYS A 113 -8.24 -6.64 -4.90
N PHE A 114 -7.34 -6.93 -3.96
CA PHE A 114 -6.00 -7.44 -4.22
C PHE A 114 -5.93 -8.98 -4.21
N ILE A 115 -6.98 -9.66 -3.72
CA ILE A 115 -7.03 -11.12 -3.57
C ILE A 115 -8.10 -11.80 -4.44
N LYS A 116 -8.69 -11.08 -5.38
CA LYS A 116 -9.88 -11.49 -6.16
C LYS A 116 -9.77 -12.84 -6.88
N ASN A 117 -8.55 -13.29 -7.18
CA ASN A 117 -8.25 -14.56 -7.87
C ASN A 117 -7.33 -15.47 -7.03
N CYS A 118 -7.32 -15.29 -5.71
CA CYS A 118 -6.55 -16.13 -4.81
C CYS A 118 -7.46 -17.17 -4.16
N ASP A 119 -7.05 -18.43 -4.19
CA ASP A 119 -7.63 -19.44 -3.32
C ASP A 119 -7.11 -19.20 -1.90
N ILE A 120 -7.96 -18.65 -1.04
CA ILE A 120 -7.61 -18.37 0.35
C ILE A 120 -8.16 -19.51 1.21
N PRO A 121 -7.33 -20.16 2.03
CA PRO A 121 -7.80 -21.23 2.89
C PRO A 121 -8.86 -20.70 3.86
N GLU A 122 -9.90 -21.50 4.08
CA GLU A 122 -10.90 -21.20 5.10
C GLU A 122 -10.24 -21.14 6.49
N LEU A 123 -10.78 -20.28 7.34
CA LEU A 123 -10.38 -20.19 8.73
C LEU A 123 -10.84 -21.45 9.46
N ARG A 124 -9.89 -22.15 10.08
CA ARG A 124 -10.13 -23.39 10.81
C ARG A 124 -9.81 -23.21 12.27
N PHE A 125 -10.58 -23.91 13.08
CA PHE A 125 -10.39 -23.99 14.52
C PHE A 125 -10.36 -25.44 14.94
N ASN A 126 -9.52 -25.74 15.91
CA ASN A 126 -9.58 -27.00 16.64
C ASN A 126 -9.37 -26.71 18.14
N ILE A 127 -10.03 -27.49 19.00
CA ILE A 127 -9.87 -27.37 20.45
C ILE A 127 -9.19 -28.66 20.92
N ILE A 128 -7.98 -28.52 21.47
CA ILE A 128 -7.17 -29.65 21.97
C ILE A 128 -6.59 -29.24 23.30
N ASP A 129 -6.79 -30.01 24.37
CA ASP A 129 -6.18 -29.77 25.68
C ASP A 129 -6.38 -28.33 26.19
N ARG A 130 -7.61 -27.80 26.03
CA ARG A 130 -7.96 -26.40 26.39
C ARG A 130 -7.14 -25.33 25.66
N LYS A 131 -6.62 -25.66 24.48
CA LYS A 131 -6.01 -24.73 23.53
C LYS A 131 -6.84 -24.62 22.28
N ILE A 132 -6.93 -23.40 21.74
CA ILE A 132 -7.56 -23.13 20.46
C ILE A 132 -6.45 -23.09 19.41
N GLU A 133 -6.39 -24.11 18.57
CA GLU A 133 -5.53 -24.14 17.39
C GLU A 133 -6.23 -23.43 16.22
N HIS A 134 -5.49 -22.58 15.50
CA HIS A 134 -6.02 -21.89 14.32
C HIS A 134 -4.96 -21.59 13.26
N ASN A 135 -5.43 -21.29 12.03
CA ASN A 135 -4.61 -20.91 10.88
C ASN A 135 -4.70 -19.42 10.50
N LEU A 136 -5.21 -18.54 11.38
CA LEU A 136 -5.35 -17.11 11.06
C LEU A 136 -4.03 -16.46 10.59
N SER A 137 -2.89 -16.70 11.23
CA SER A 137 -1.63 -16.07 10.80
C SER A 137 -1.21 -16.51 9.40
N GLU A 138 -1.50 -17.75 9.00
CA GLU A 138 -1.26 -18.22 7.63
C GLU A 138 -2.11 -17.45 6.62
N ILE A 139 -3.39 -17.25 6.94
CA ILE A 139 -4.31 -16.45 6.12
C ILE A 139 -3.83 -15.00 6.03
N THR A 140 -3.45 -14.39 7.16
CA THR A 140 -2.93 -13.02 7.21
C THR A 140 -1.67 -12.87 6.35
N GLU A 141 -0.72 -13.79 6.47
CA GLU A 141 0.50 -13.80 5.66
C GLU A 141 0.21 -13.97 4.17
N LEU A 142 -0.75 -14.82 3.80
CA LEU A 142 -1.17 -14.98 2.41
C LEU A 142 -1.79 -13.69 1.86
N ILE A 143 -2.71 -13.07 2.61
CA ILE A 143 -3.34 -11.78 2.24
C ILE A 143 -2.25 -10.71 2.07
N LYS A 144 -1.30 -10.63 3.01
CA LYS A 144 -0.17 -9.68 2.98
C LYS A 144 0.65 -9.87 1.70
N ARG A 145 1.12 -11.10 1.42
CA ARG A 145 1.90 -11.43 0.22
C ARG A 145 1.16 -11.10 -1.07
N LYS A 146 -0.13 -11.45 -1.16
CA LYS A 146 -0.93 -11.19 -2.36
C LYS A 146 -1.19 -9.70 -2.57
N SER A 147 -1.45 -8.97 -1.49
CA SER A 147 -1.64 -7.52 -1.53
C SER A 147 -0.38 -6.79 -2.01
N ILE A 148 0.78 -7.20 -1.50
CA ILE A 148 2.07 -6.66 -1.94
C ILE A 148 2.37 -7.04 -3.39
N GLY A 149 2.11 -8.29 -3.78
CA GLY A 149 2.26 -8.74 -5.17
C GLY A 149 1.40 -7.94 -6.15
N SER A 150 0.11 -7.74 -5.83
CA SER A 150 -0.78 -6.91 -6.64
C SER A 150 -0.29 -5.47 -6.74
N ARG A 151 0.16 -4.88 -5.62
CA ARG A 151 0.70 -3.52 -5.62
C ARG A 151 2.00 -3.41 -6.40
N ARG A 152 2.86 -4.43 -6.34
CA ARG A 152 4.07 -4.52 -7.16
C ARG A 152 3.70 -4.53 -8.64
N ASP A 153 2.72 -5.34 -9.05
CA ASP A 153 2.33 -5.42 -10.46
C ASP A 153 1.80 -4.06 -10.95
N GLU A 154 0.98 -3.37 -10.14
CA GLU A 154 0.57 -1.97 -10.40
C GLU A 154 1.76 -1.00 -10.52
N VAL A 155 2.80 -1.19 -9.70
CA VAL A 155 4.02 -0.38 -9.77
C VAL A 155 4.78 -0.69 -11.06
N LEU A 156 4.95 -1.96 -11.45
CA LEU A 156 5.66 -2.34 -12.67
C LEU A 156 4.94 -1.87 -13.95
N ASP A 157 3.63 -1.65 -13.89
CA ASP A 157 2.84 -1.05 -14.97
C ASP A 157 3.06 0.47 -15.12
N LEU A 158 3.80 1.12 -14.21
CA LEU A 158 4.15 2.53 -14.34
C LEU A 158 5.09 2.76 -15.53
N SER A 159 4.87 3.87 -16.24
CA SER A 159 5.50 4.14 -17.53
C SER A 159 7.01 4.39 -17.50
N THR A 160 7.60 4.67 -16.34
CA THR A 160 9.04 4.95 -16.22
C THR A 160 9.67 4.24 -15.03
N ILE A 161 10.92 3.76 -15.20
CA ILE A 161 11.70 3.15 -14.11
C ILE A 161 11.83 4.11 -12.93
N LYS A 162 11.99 5.42 -13.17
CA LYS A 162 12.03 6.43 -12.10
C LYS A 162 10.72 6.48 -11.30
N ALA A 163 9.56 6.38 -11.97
CA ALA A 163 8.27 6.31 -11.28
C ALA A 163 8.12 5.00 -10.49
N GLN A 164 8.58 3.88 -11.05
CA GLN A 164 8.62 2.59 -10.37
C GLN A 164 9.48 2.66 -9.10
N GLU A 165 10.70 3.16 -9.22
CA GLU A 165 11.63 3.31 -8.10
C GLU A 165 11.08 4.25 -7.01
N ALA A 166 10.49 5.39 -7.39
CA ALA A 166 9.90 6.33 -6.47
C ALA A 166 8.73 5.72 -5.68
N GLU A 167 7.85 4.94 -6.32
CA GLU A 167 6.76 4.27 -5.63
C GLU A 167 7.24 3.15 -4.70
N ILE A 168 8.23 2.34 -5.12
CA ILE A 168 8.85 1.34 -4.23
C ILE A 168 9.48 2.02 -3.01
N LYS A 169 10.20 3.14 -3.19
CA LYS A 169 10.77 3.93 -2.08
C LYS A 169 9.70 4.41 -1.11
N LYS A 170 8.58 4.94 -1.60
CA LYS A 170 7.46 5.37 -0.74
C LYS A 170 6.86 4.21 0.05
N MET A 171 6.72 3.04 -0.59
CA MET A 171 6.21 1.83 0.08
C MET A 171 7.15 1.39 1.21
N ILE A 172 8.46 1.29 0.94
CA ILE A 172 9.47 0.96 1.95
C ILE A 172 9.43 1.96 3.11
N GLN A 173 9.48 3.27 2.82
CA GLN A 173 9.44 4.31 3.85
C GLN A 173 8.17 4.23 4.71
N SER A 174 7.02 3.95 4.10
CA SER A 174 5.77 3.81 4.84
C SER A 174 5.82 2.64 5.82
N MET A 175 6.39 1.49 5.40
CA MET A 175 6.57 0.32 6.25
C MET A 175 7.57 0.58 7.38
N GLU A 176 8.71 1.21 7.07
CA GLU A 176 9.75 1.57 8.03
C GLU A 176 9.23 2.55 9.10
N ILE A 177 8.42 3.54 8.70
CA ILE A 177 7.79 4.48 9.64
C ILE A 177 6.84 3.75 10.59
N ILE A 178 6.07 2.77 10.10
CA ILE A 178 5.17 1.98 10.95
C ILE A 178 5.98 1.14 11.94
N ASP A 179 7.01 0.43 11.45
CA ASP A 179 7.88 -0.40 12.29
C ASP A 179 8.59 0.44 13.36
N TYR A 180 9.14 1.60 12.99
CA TYR A 180 9.76 2.54 13.92
C TYR A 180 8.79 3.05 14.98
N ASN A 181 7.58 3.48 14.57
CA ASN A 181 6.60 4.03 15.50
C ASN A 181 6.05 3.01 16.50
N ASN A 182 6.12 1.71 16.18
CA ASN A 182 5.59 0.64 17.01
C ASN A 182 6.69 -0.22 17.66
N ASP A 183 7.97 0.12 17.47
CA ASP A 183 9.12 -0.66 17.93
C ASP A 183 9.07 -2.13 17.47
N THR A 184 8.75 -2.32 16.19
CA THR A 184 8.63 -3.64 15.55
C THR A 184 9.57 -3.80 14.36
N ASN A 185 9.76 -5.04 13.94
CA ASN A 185 10.42 -5.41 12.68
C ASN A 185 9.47 -6.22 11.77
N TYR A 186 8.16 -5.93 11.87
CA TYR A 186 7.10 -6.74 11.29
C TYR A 186 7.13 -6.75 9.76
N PHE A 187 7.65 -5.69 9.14
CA PHE A 187 7.76 -5.56 7.68
C PHE A 187 9.15 -5.90 7.13
N GLN A 188 10.08 -6.41 7.96
CA GLN A 188 11.47 -6.61 7.53
C GLN A 188 11.60 -7.54 6.30
N GLY A 189 10.78 -8.59 6.20
CA GLY A 189 10.78 -9.50 5.06
C GLY A 189 10.31 -8.82 3.77
N GLU A 190 9.26 -8.01 3.88
CA GLU A 190 8.67 -7.26 2.77
C GLU A 190 9.57 -6.14 2.30
N ILE A 191 10.18 -5.41 3.22
CA ILE A 191 11.18 -4.38 2.92
C ILE A 191 12.33 -5.00 2.14
N LYS A 192 12.92 -6.12 2.61
CA LYS A 192 13.99 -6.82 1.88
C LYS A 192 13.55 -7.25 0.48
N HIS A 193 12.32 -7.73 0.33
CA HIS A 193 11.78 -8.12 -0.97
C HIS A 193 11.64 -6.92 -1.91
N LEU A 194 11.06 -5.81 -1.42
CA LEU A 194 10.91 -4.57 -2.18
C LEU A 194 12.26 -3.94 -2.53
N GLU A 195 13.25 -4.00 -1.63
CA GLU A 195 14.62 -3.59 -1.90
C GLU A 195 15.27 -4.42 -3.00
N SER A 196 15.07 -5.74 -2.96
CA SER A 196 15.55 -6.61 -4.04
C SER A 196 14.90 -6.25 -5.37
N ILE A 197 13.59 -5.96 -5.41
CA ILE A 197 12.93 -5.50 -6.63
C ILE A 197 13.51 -4.17 -7.08
N LYS A 198 13.62 -3.18 -6.18
CA LYS A 198 14.22 -1.86 -6.47
C LYS A 198 15.61 -1.99 -7.09
N ASN A 199 16.46 -2.84 -6.51
CA ASN A 199 17.81 -3.08 -7.02
C ASN A 199 17.78 -3.81 -8.38
N ASN A 200 16.80 -4.69 -8.59
CA ASN A 200 16.57 -5.41 -9.85
C ASN A 200 15.75 -4.62 -10.89
N LEU A 201 15.25 -3.42 -10.58
CA LEU A 201 14.81 -2.48 -11.60
C LEU A 201 16.01 -2.01 -12.46
N ILE A 202 17.23 -2.24 -11.96
CA ILE A 202 18.50 -1.91 -12.60
C ILE A 202 19.26 -3.20 -12.91
N PRO A 203 18.94 -3.88 -14.03
CA PRO A 203 20.04 -4.42 -14.84
C PRO A 203 19.78 -4.28 -16.36
N ALA A 204 19.22 -3.16 -16.82
CA ALA A 204 19.16 -2.83 -18.26
C ALA A 204 19.74 -1.46 -18.62
N PHE A 205 20.04 -0.60 -17.63
CA PHE A 205 20.52 0.76 -17.89
C PHE A 205 22.04 0.93 -17.86
N GLU A 206 22.81 0.03 -17.23
CA GLU A 206 24.28 0.17 -17.25
C GLU A 206 24.90 -0.10 -18.63
N THR A 207 24.12 -0.63 -19.59
CA THR A 207 24.51 -0.70 -21.00
C THR A 207 24.01 0.45 -21.86
N GLU A 208 23.04 1.27 -21.42
CA GLU A 208 22.52 2.41 -22.20
C GLU A 208 22.81 3.79 -21.59
N SER A 209 23.21 3.90 -20.31
CA SER A 209 23.64 5.16 -19.69
C SER A 209 24.97 5.71 -20.23
N ASN A 210 25.57 5.04 -21.21
CA ASN A 210 26.68 5.55 -22.02
C ASN A 210 26.26 5.99 -23.42
N ILE A 211 24.97 5.97 -23.77
CA ILE A 211 24.49 6.78 -24.90
C ILE A 211 24.28 8.18 -24.37
N LYS A 212 25.39 8.88 -24.12
CA LYS A 212 25.32 10.33 -24.06
C LYS A 212 24.71 10.75 -25.40
N HIS A 213 23.55 11.39 -25.37
CA HIS A 213 22.93 11.96 -26.58
C HIS A 213 23.74 13.18 -27.05
N GLU A 214 25.07 13.06 -27.14
CA GLU A 214 26.06 14.05 -27.57
C GLU A 214 25.84 14.52 -29.00
N HIS A 215 24.99 13.85 -29.77
CA HIS A 215 24.54 14.32 -31.07
C HIS A 215 23.41 15.37 -30.98
N ILE A 216 22.79 15.55 -29.81
CA ILE A 216 21.73 16.54 -29.53
C ILE A 216 22.16 17.50 -28.41
N PHE A 217 22.65 16.96 -27.30
CA PHE A 217 22.95 17.66 -26.05
C PHE A 217 24.44 17.90 -25.85
N SER A 218 24.76 18.93 -25.08
CA SER A 218 26.11 19.29 -24.63
C SER A 218 26.07 19.63 -23.14
N ASN A 219 27.23 19.65 -22.47
CA ASN A 219 27.35 20.08 -21.07
C ASN A 219 26.39 19.34 -20.12
N ASN A 220 26.26 18.01 -20.26
CA ASN A 220 25.31 17.17 -19.52
C ASN A 220 23.84 17.63 -19.66
N GLY A 221 23.51 18.37 -20.72
CA GLY A 221 22.18 18.92 -20.96
C GLY A 221 21.07 17.87 -21.10
N PHE A 222 21.42 16.62 -21.40
CA PHE A 222 20.47 15.51 -21.40
C PHE A 222 19.93 15.21 -20.00
N GLU A 223 20.79 15.25 -18.96
CA GLU A 223 20.39 15.02 -17.58
C GLU A 223 19.46 16.14 -17.08
N LEU A 224 19.78 17.39 -17.40
CA LEU A 224 18.92 18.54 -17.12
C LEU A 224 17.58 18.43 -17.86
N PHE A 225 17.59 18.04 -19.13
CA PHE A 225 16.36 17.86 -19.92
C PHE A 225 15.48 16.73 -19.35
N GLU A 226 16.09 15.61 -18.97
CA GLU A 226 15.43 14.50 -18.29
C GLU A 226 14.80 14.95 -16.97
N TYR A 227 15.51 15.72 -16.15
CA TYR A 227 14.94 16.28 -14.92
C TYR A 227 13.72 17.16 -15.20
N ILE A 228 13.82 18.02 -16.22
CA ILE A 228 12.72 18.92 -16.63
C ILE A 228 11.45 18.13 -17.02
N LEU A 229 11.62 17.01 -17.73
CA LEU A 229 10.51 16.15 -18.13
C LEU A 229 9.85 15.43 -16.94
N ASN A 230 10.65 15.02 -15.95
CA ASN A 230 10.20 14.15 -14.86
C ASN A 230 9.56 14.91 -13.68
N GLU A 231 9.96 16.15 -13.42
CA GLU A 231 9.47 16.96 -12.29
C GLU A 231 8.15 17.71 -12.55
N ASN A 232 7.33 17.22 -13.48
CA ASN A 232 6.03 17.81 -13.86
C ASN A 232 6.07 19.27 -14.35
N PHE A 233 7.24 19.83 -14.66
CA PHE A 233 7.35 21.16 -15.29
C PHE A 233 6.73 21.16 -16.70
N ILE A 234 6.69 19.99 -17.33
CA ILE A 234 6.00 19.73 -18.59
C ILE A 234 4.77 18.88 -18.31
N LYS A 235 3.59 19.35 -18.75
CA LYS A 235 2.32 18.61 -18.65
C LYS A 235 2.41 17.26 -19.34
N GLN A 236 1.68 16.26 -18.85
CA GLN A 236 1.65 14.90 -19.40
C GLN A 236 1.20 14.84 -20.87
N LYS A 237 1.56 13.74 -21.56
CA LYS A 237 1.20 13.45 -22.96
C LYS A 237 -0.31 13.59 -23.17
N GLY A 238 -0.71 14.16 -24.30
CA GLY A 238 -2.13 14.40 -24.63
C GLY A 238 -2.78 15.63 -23.95
N ILE A 239 -2.11 16.30 -23.01
CA ILE A 239 -2.67 17.48 -22.34
C ILE A 239 -2.42 18.77 -23.14
N LYS A 240 -3.48 19.56 -23.33
CA LYS A 240 -3.40 20.88 -23.97
C LYS A 240 -2.37 21.78 -23.28
N GLY A 241 -1.40 22.24 -24.07
CA GLY A 241 -0.33 23.14 -23.63
C GLY A 241 1.02 22.48 -23.33
N ARG A 242 1.13 21.14 -23.36
CA ARG A 242 2.41 20.41 -23.25
C ARG A 242 3.45 20.91 -24.26
N TYR A 243 3.07 21.00 -25.53
CA TYR A 243 4.00 21.42 -26.61
C TYR A 243 4.51 22.85 -26.46
N LYS A 244 3.73 23.73 -25.82
CA LYS A 244 4.20 25.09 -25.50
C LYS A 244 5.26 25.05 -24.39
N GLN A 245 5.12 24.17 -23.39
CA GLN A 245 6.15 23.99 -22.36
C GLN A 245 7.41 23.36 -22.95
N LEU A 246 7.28 22.29 -23.75
CA LEU A 246 8.42 21.68 -24.45
C LEU A 246 9.18 22.68 -25.32
N SER A 247 8.45 23.50 -26.08
CA SER A 247 9.08 24.54 -26.90
C SER A 247 9.86 25.55 -26.07
N TYR A 248 9.29 26.00 -24.94
CA TYR A 248 9.96 26.91 -24.02
C TYR A 248 11.27 26.31 -23.48
N PHE A 249 11.20 25.09 -22.93
CA PHE A 249 12.38 24.43 -22.35
C PHE A 249 13.44 24.13 -23.41
N TYR A 250 13.05 23.74 -24.62
CA TYR A 250 13.98 23.59 -25.74
C TYR A 250 14.76 24.89 -25.99
N TRP A 251 14.09 26.04 -26.10
CA TRP A 251 14.77 27.32 -26.36
C TRP A 251 15.70 27.72 -25.22
N ARG A 252 15.27 27.54 -23.97
CA ARG A 252 16.11 27.83 -22.80
C ARG A 252 17.38 26.97 -22.79
N LEU A 253 17.24 25.67 -23.00
CA LEU A 253 18.38 24.74 -23.05
C LEU A 253 19.29 25.00 -24.26
N PHE A 254 18.72 25.38 -25.41
CA PHE A 254 19.49 25.75 -26.60
C PHE A 254 20.29 27.04 -26.38
N ASN A 255 19.66 28.08 -25.84
CA ASN A 255 20.30 29.36 -25.55
C ASN A 255 21.40 29.23 -24.48
N ASP A 256 21.17 28.39 -23.47
CA ASP A 256 22.14 28.12 -22.39
C ASP A 256 23.18 27.05 -22.77
N LYS A 257 23.20 26.59 -24.03
CA LYS A 257 24.19 25.63 -24.60
C LYS A 257 24.15 24.23 -23.98
N TYR A 258 22.99 23.80 -23.51
CA TYR A 258 22.71 22.42 -23.10
C TYR A 258 22.19 21.56 -24.26
N ILE A 259 21.62 22.19 -25.29
CA ILE A 259 21.31 21.60 -26.59
C ILE A 259 22.11 22.36 -27.64
N HIS A 260 22.88 21.65 -28.49
CA HIS A 260 23.64 22.29 -29.57
C HIS A 260 23.00 22.09 -30.95
N GLN A 261 22.00 21.21 -31.06
CA GLN A 261 21.27 21.00 -32.30
C GLN A 261 20.11 21.98 -32.48
N LYS A 262 19.80 22.28 -33.74
CA LYS A 262 18.62 23.07 -34.11
C LYS A 262 17.32 22.28 -33.84
N SER A 263 16.20 22.98 -33.99
CA SER A 263 14.87 22.50 -33.60
C SER A 263 14.45 21.20 -34.29
N GLU A 264 14.74 21.06 -35.58
CA GLU A 264 14.30 19.90 -36.37
C GLU A 264 15.00 18.58 -35.96
N PRO A 265 16.34 18.50 -35.83
CA PRO A 265 17.00 17.34 -35.26
C PRO A 265 16.54 16.98 -33.84
N PHE A 266 16.40 17.99 -32.96
CA PHE A 266 15.92 17.78 -31.59
C PHE A 266 14.50 17.20 -31.58
N LYS A 267 13.60 17.76 -32.40
CA LYS A 267 12.22 17.30 -32.55
C LYS A 267 12.17 15.85 -32.99
N ASN A 268 12.91 15.49 -34.05
CA ASN A 268 12.92 14.13 -34.58
C ASN A 268 13.49 13.13 -33.55
N TRP A 269 14.55 13.52 -32.84
CA TRP A 269 15.08 12.73 -31.74
C TRP A 269 14.05 12.55 -30.62
N PHE A 270 13.37 13.62 -30.20
CA PHE A 270 12.37 13.58 -29.13
C PHE A 270 11.20 12.66 -29.49
N MET A 271 10.63 12.83 -30.70
CA MET A 271 9.52 12.00 -31.18
C MET A 271 9.91 10.51 -31.24
N LYS A 272 11.15 10.21 -31.69
CA LYS A 272 11.67 8.85 -31.74
C LYS A 272 11.92 8.25 -30.35
N THR A 273 12.45 9.04 -29.42
CA THR A 273 12.91 8.57 -28.11
C THR A 273 11.76 8.40 -27.13
N TYR A 274 10.77 9.30 -27.16
CA TYR A 274 9.65 9.32 -26.20
C TYR A 274 8.30 8.92 -26.80
N ASP A 275 8.28 8.49 -28.07
CA ASP A 275 7.05 8.15 -28.80
C ASP A 275 5.96 9.22 -28.64
N ASP A 276 6.32 10.50 -28.79
CA ASP A 276 5.42 11.64 -28.54
C ASP A 276 5.26 12.51 -29.79
N GLU A 277 4.08 13.10 -30.00
CA GLU A 277 3.78 13.88 -31.20
C GLU A 277 4.19 15.35 -31.04
N PHE A 278 5.48 15.64 -31.21
CA PHE A 278 5.98 17.01 -31.11
C PHE A 278 6.04 17.70 -32.47
N SER A 279 4.86 18.04 -33.04
CA SER A 279 4.75 18.48 -34.44
C SER A 279 5.47 19.78 -34.79
N LYS A 280 5.50 20.76 -33.88
CA LYS A 280 6.17 22.07 -34.10
C LYS A 280 6.70 22.67 -32.80
N ILE A 281 7.95 23.16 -32.86
CA ILE A 281 8.54 24.03 -31.83
C ILE A 281 8.07 25.47 -32.06
N ASN A 282 7.32 26.03 -31.12
CA ASN A 282 6.90 27.43 -31.15
C ASN A 282 8.08 28.35 -30.77
N THR A 283 8.04 29.62 -31.15
CA THR A 283 9.05 30.62 -30.78
C THR A 283 9.06 30.86 -29.26
N GLU A 284 10.22 31.21 -28.71
CA GLU A 284 10.41 31.43 -27.26
C GLU A 284 9.45 32.48 -26.70
N THR A 285 9.29 33.61 -27.41
CA THR A 285 8.39 34.72 -27.05
C THR A 285 6.92 34.31 -26.90
N ASP A 286 6.48 33.33 -27.69
CA ASP A 286 5.08 32.88 -27.71
C ASP A 286 4.79 31.85 -26.61
N THR A 287 5.84 31.44 -25.89
CA THR A 287 5.82 30.35 -24.89
C THR A 287 6.40 30.77 -23.54
N GLU A 288 6.77 32.03 -23.37
CA GLU A 288 7.30 32.55 -22.12
C GLU A 288 6.17 32.88 -21.12
N THR A 289 6.31 32.39 -19.88
CA THR A 289 5.44 32.80 -18.75
C THR A 289 6.27 32.90 -17.48
N ALA A 290 5.80 33.68 -16.49
CA ALA A 290 6.48 33.81 -15.20
C ALA A 290 6.68 32.46 -14.51
N GLN A 291 5.69 31.56 -14.59
CA GLN A 291 5.80 30.21 -14.02
C GLN A 291 6.91 29.40 -14.70
N ARG A 292 6.98 29.40 -16.04
CA ARG A 292 7.99 28.62 -16.78
C ARG A 292 9.41 29.11 -16.53
N LYS A 293 9.60 30.41 -16.32
CA LYS A 293 10.88 30.97 -15.86
C LYS A 293 11.29 30.39 -14.50
N LYS A 294 10.35 30.38 -13.55
CA LYS A 294 10.58 29.82 -12.23
C LYS A 294 10.94 28.33 -12.32
N ASP A 295 10.16 27.57 -13.07
CA ASP A 295 10.38 26.13 -13.28
C ASP A 295 11.78 25.84 -13.86
N TYR A 296 12.20 26.61 -14.87
CA TYR A 296 13.52 26.47 -15.46
C TYR A 296 14.65 26.86 -14.51
N SER A 297 14.49 27.95 -13.74
CA SER A 297 15.46 28.33 -12.71
C SER A 297 15.62 27.25 -11.64
N THR A 298 14.51 26.67 -11.16
CA THR A 298 14.53 25.54 -10.21
C THR A 298 15.30 24.35 -10.79
N ALA A 299 15.05 24.01 -12.06
CA ALA A 299 15.76 22.92 -12.73
C ALA A 299 17.26 23.19 -12.86
N LEU A 300 17.66 24.42 -13.16
CA LEU A 300 19.07 24.81 -13.21
C LEU A 300 19.75 24.79 -11.82
N GLU A 301 19.04 25.19 -10.76
CA GLU A 301 19.58 25.13 -9.39
C GLU A 301 19.81 23.68 -8.95
N TRP A 302 18.85 22.80 -9.23
CA TRP A 302 19.01 21.36 -9.00
C TRP A 302 20.21 20.80 -9.76
N PHE A 303 20.34 21.13 -11.05
CA PHE A 303 21.39 20.63 -11.91
C PHE A 303 22.79 21.16 -11.57
N LYS A 304 22.90 22.29 -10.86
CA LYS A 304 24.19 22.80 -10.37
C LYS A 304 24.63 22.20 -9.04
N THR A 305 23.69 21.61 -8.30
CA THR A 305 23.92 21.08 -6.95
C THR A 305 24.07 19.55 -6.93
N ASN A 306 23.88 18.90 -8.07
CA ASN A 306 24.05 17.46 -8.31
C ASN A 306 24.98 17.24 -9.51
#